data_AF-A0A7W7H2L4-F1
#
_entry.id   AF-A0A7W7H2L4-F1
#
_cell.length_a   1.000
_cell.length_b   1.000
_cell.length_c   1.000
_cell.angle_alpha   90.00
_cell.angle_beta   90.00
_cell.angle_gamma   90.00
#
_symmetry.space_group_name_H-M   'P 1'
#
loop_
_entity.id
_entity.type
_entity.pdbx_description
1 polymer ?
#
loop_
_entity_poly.entity_id
_entity_poly.type
_entity_poly.pdbx_seq_one_letter_code
_entity_poly.pdbx_strand_id
1 'polypeptide(L)'
;MTAALLARPGAPVSPGRPRIVVGVIGPGPVEAGLRYALDQAERVDATVSVVATGTVPATGEVPLREAVRRSAEKHPAVPVEFAVRRSVDAVITLAAASLRASLLVVAAAPGPRTAATVAALARRAHSPVQLVDASSGDPRDDQHRAGGAFDEMPADRGGLQGIDPVPPAAADHHQLSDA
;
A
#
# COMPACT_ATOMS: atom_id res chain seq x y z
N MET A 1 31.55 -34.25 -4.39
CA MET A 1 30.68 -34.52 -3.23
C MET A 1 29.95 -33.22 -2.92
N THR A 2 28.69 -33.10 -3.34
CA THR A 2 27.90 -31.86 -3.27
C THR A 2 26.80 -32.08 -2.24
N ALA A 3 26.92 -31.44 -1.08
CA ALA A 3 25.95 -31.57 0.01
C ALA A 3 24.73 -30.68 -0.29
N ALA A 4 23.62 -31.31 -0.68
CA ALA A 4 22.32 -30.65 -0.72
C ALA A 4 21.79 -30.49 0.71
N LEU A 5 21.77 -29.26 1.19
CA LEU A 5 21.18 -28.89 2.48
C LEU A 5 19.65 -28.90 2.35
N LEU A 6 19.04 -30.07 2.56
CA LEU A 6 17.59 -30.23 2.68
C LEU A 6 17.14 -29.61 4.00
N ALA A 7 16.51 -28.43 3.95
CA ALA A 7 15.85 -27.83 5.11
C ALA A 7 14.69 -28.74 5.58
N ARG A 8 14.81 -29.27 6.79
CA ARG A 8 13.78 -30.09 7.46
C ARG A 8 12.49 -29.26 7.69
N PRO A 9 11.30 -29.78 7.34
CA PRO A 9 10.04 -29.22 7.80
C PRO A 9 9.80 -29.63 9.26
N GLY A 10 9.53 -28.67 10.14
CA GLY A 10 9.00 -28.93 11.49
C GLY A 10 9.95 -28.74 12.66
N ALA A 11 10.86 -27.76 12.64
CA ALA A 11 11.40 -27.26 13.90
C ALA A 11 10.29 -26.45 14.61
N PRO A 12 10.05 -26.67 15.92
CA PRO A 12 9.18 -25.81 16.71
C PRO A 12 9.79 -24.42 16.69
N VAL A 13 9.16 -23.51 15.95
CA VAL A 13 9.47 -22.09 16.04
C VAL A 13 9.20 -21.70 17.48
N SER A 14 10.24 -21.29 18.23
CA SER A 14 10.04 -20.42 19.40
C SER A 14 8.97 -19.40 19.00
N PRO A 15 8.01 -19.04 19.88
CA PRO A 15 7.01 -18.04 19.54
C PRO A 15 7.75 -16.71 19.30
N GLY A 16 8.22 -16.57 18.06
CA GLY A 16 9.00 -15.43 17.62
C GLY A 16 8.09 -14.23 17.70
N ARG A 17 8.70 -13.06 17.88
CA ARG A 17 7.97 -11.80 17.81
C ARG A 17 7.00 -11.83 16.62
N PRO A 18 5.76 -11.34 16.81
CA PRO A 18 4.81 -11.28 15.71
C PRO A 18 5.45 -10.59 14.51
N ARG A 19 5.03 -10.94 13.30
CA ARG A 19 5.61 -10.39 12.07
C ARG A 19 4.56 -9.62 11.30
N ILE A 20 4.83 -8.36 11.04
CA ILE A 20 4.02 -7.52 10.15
C ILE A 20 4.70 -7.51 8.78
N VAL A 21 3.96 -7.86 7.73
CA VAL A 21 4.46 -7.79 6.36
C VAL A 21 3.91 -6.55 5.68
N VAL A 22 4.78 -5.78 5.02
CA VAL A 22 4.39 -4.64 4.17
C VAL A 22 4.54 -5.04 2.72
N GLY A 23 3.42 -5.26 2.04
CA GLY A 23 3.34 -5.51 0.61
C GLY A 23 3.26 -4.21 -0.17
N VAL A 24 4.22 -3.95 -1.04
CA VAL A 24 4.19 -2.79 -1.96
C VAL A 24 3.76 -3.27 -3.35
N ILE A 25 2.70 -2.65 -3.88
CA ILE A 25 2.14 -2.95 -5.20
C ILE A 25 2.17 -1.68 -6.07
N GLY A 26 3.07 -1.67 -7.06
CA GLY A 26 3.28 -0.52 -7.94
C GLY A 26 3.90 0.70 -7.23
N PRO A 27 3.87 1.90 -7.84
CA PRO A 27 4.45 3.14 -7.29
C PRO A 27 3.61 3.73 -6.14
N GLY A 28 3.05 2.87 -5.28
CA GLY A 28 2.12 3.25 -4.22
C GLY A 28 2.74 4.11 -3.11
N PRO A 29 1.92 4.55 -2.15
CA PRO A 29 2.33 5.39 -1.02
C PRO A 29 3.14 4.59 0.00
N VAL A 30 4.35 4.19 -0.39
CA VAL A 30 5.26 3.36 0.42
C VAL A 30 5.45 3.95 1.81
N GLU A 31 5.65 5.26 1.91
CA GLU A 31 5.90 5.93 3.19
C GLU A 31 4.71 5.81 4.15
N ALA A 32 3.47 5.94 3.66
CA ALA A 32 2.28 5.79 4.49
C ALA A 32 2.13 4.36 5.01
N GLY A 33 2.34 3.36 4.14
CA GLY A 33 2.29 1.95 4.54
C GLY A 33 3.39 1.56 5.53
N LEU A 34 4.62 2.08 5.34
CA LEU A 34 5.73 1.87 6.27
C LEU A 34 5.46 2.51 7.62
N ARG A 35 5.00 3.77 7.65
CA ARG A 35 4.64 4.47 8.88
C ARG A 35 3.62 3.67 9.69
N TYR A 36 2.52 3.28 9.05
CA TYR A 36 1.48 2.48 9.71
C TYR A 36 2.04 1.15 10.26
N ALA A 37 2.82 0.42 9.45
CA ALA A 37 3.35 -0.87 9.87
C ALA A 37 4.36 -0.76 11.03
N LEU A 38 5.21 0.26 11.02
CA LEU A 38 6.19 0.50 12.09
C LEU A 38 5.48 0.94 13.38
N ASP A 39 4.50 1.85 13.30
CA ASP A 39 3.68 2.26 14.45
C ASP A 39 2.96 1.07 15.08
N GLN A 40 2.39 0.18 14.26
CA GLN A 40 1.76 -1.04 14.75
C GLN A 40 2.79 -1.98 15.36
N ALA A 41 3.94 -2.17 14.71
CA ALA A 41 4.95 -3.09 15.19
C ALA A 41 5.53 -2.67 16.53
N GLU A 42 5.74 -1.38 16.75
CA GLU A 42 6.20 -0.83 18.02
C GLU A 42 5.19 -1.09 19.15
N ARG A 43 3.88 -0.94 18.87
CA ARG A 43 2.82 -1.19 19.87
C ARG A 43 2.72 -2.65 20.29
N VAL A 44 3.04 -3.60 19.41
CA VAL A 44 2.86 -5.04 19.65
C VAL A 44 4.18 -5.83 19.77
N ASP A 45 5.32 -5.14 19.89
CA ASP A 45 6.68 -5.73 19.86
C ASP A 45 6.89 -6.72 18.68
N ALA A 46 6.52 -6.29 17.48
CA ALA A 46 6.64 -7.08 16.26
C ALA A 46 7.90 -6.73 15.43
N THR A 47 8.21 -7.62 14.50
CA THR A 47 9.18 -7.39 13.42
C THR A 47 8.46 -6.96 12.15
N VAL A 48 9.06 -6.09 11.36
CA VAL A 48 8.50 -5.65 10.07
C VAL A 48 9.28 -6.26 8.93
N SER A 49 8.60 -6.89 7.97
CA SER A 49 9.19 -7.38 6.73
C SER A 49 8.58 -6.68 5.52
N VAL A 50 9.39 -6.00 4.73
CA VAL A 50 8.93 -5.30 3.53
C VAL A 50 9.15 -6.19 2.31
N VAL A 51 8.06 -6.43 1.56
CA VAL A 51 8.02 -7.22 0.34
C VAL A 51 7.50 -6.36 -0.81
N ALA A 52 8.40 -5.99 -1.71
CA ALA A 52 8.04 -5.27 -2.93
C ALA A 52 7.69 -6.24 -4.06
N THR A 53 6.56 -6.01 -4.74
CA THR A 53 6.11 -6.81 -5.89
C THR A 53 5.79 -5.90 -7.07
N GLY A 54 6.39 -6.16 -8.24
CA GLY A 54 6.18 -5.34 -9.44
C GLY A 54 7.29 -5.48 -10.49
N THR A 55 7.04 -4.95 -11.70
CA THR A 55 8.05 -4.85 -12.76
C THR A 55 8.95 -3.62 -12.51
N VAL A 56 10.25 -3.80 -12.73
CA VAL A 56 11.33 -2.97 -12.20
C VAL A 56 11.46 -1.51 -12.71
N PRO A 57 10.69 -0.94 -13.67
CA PRO A 57 10.77 0.51 -13.88
C PRO A 57 9.91 1.34 -12.89
N ALA A 58 8.87 0.77 -12.26
CA ALA A 58 7.87 1.58 -11.56
C ALA A 58 8.15 1.84 -10.06
N THR A 59 8.98 1.02 -9.42
CA THR A 59 9.48 1.24 -8.06
C THR A 59 10.95 0.92 -8.05
N GLY A 60 11.79 1.93 -8.23
CA GLY A 60 13.23 1.74 -8.12
C GLY A 60 13.56 1.10 -6.78
N GLU A 61 14.29 -0.02 -6.80
CA GLU A 61 14.73 -0.71 -5.58
C GLU A 61 15.50 0.25 -4.65
N VAL A 62 16.26 1.17 -5.23
CA VAL A 62 17.04 2.18 -4.49
C VAL A 62 16.13 3.16 -3.73
N PRO A 63 15.19 3.91 -4.38
CA PRO A 63 14.22 4.75 -3.67
C PRO A 63 13.45 4.03 -2.56
N LEU A 64 13.01 2.80 -2.82
CA LEU A 64 12.29 2.01 -1.83
C LEU A 64 13.17 1.66 -0.63
N ARG A 65 14.39 1.18 -0.88
CA ARG A 65 15.35 0.85 0.18
C ARG A 65 15.69 2.07 1.03
N GLU A 66 15.84 3.24 0.42
CA GLU A 66 16.06 4.50 1.14
C GLU A 66 14.86 4.93 1.98
N ALA A 67 13.63 4.77 1.46
CA ALA A 67 12.42 5.03 2.22
C ALA A 67 12.31 4.10 3.45
N VAL A 68 12.61 2.81 3.28
CA VAL A 68 12.65 1.83 4.38
C VAL A 68 13.71 2.20 5.41
N ARG A 69 14.92 2.55 4.98
CA ARG A 69 16.01 2.97 5.88
C ARG A 69 15.62 4.20 6.71
N ARG A 70 15.16 5.28 6.04
CA ARG A 70 14.73 6.52 6.71
C ARG A 70 13.58 6.30 7.68
N SER A 71 12.69 5.35 7.38
CA SER A 71 11.58 5.02 8.29
C SER A 71 12.06 4.19 9.48
N ALA A 72 12.94 3.21 9.28
CA ALA A 72 13.53 2.42 10.35
C ALA A 72 14.35 3.25 11.35
N GLU A 73 15.08 4.27 10.86
CA GLU A 73 15.81 5.22 11.72
C GLU A 73 14.92 5.95 12.73
N LYS A 74 13.62 6.14 12.42
CA LYS A 74 12.64 6.77 13.32
C LYS A 74 12.09 5.81 14.38
N HIS A 75 12.20 4.50 14.15
CA HIS A 75 11.67 3.45 15.03
C HIS A 75 12.77 2.44 15.38
N PRO A 76 13.82 2.84 16.13
CA PRO A 76 14.98 2.00 16.41
C PRO A 76 14.66 0.74 17.24
N ALA A 77 13.51 0.72 17.93
CA ALA A 77 13.05 -0.43 18.70
C ALA A 77 12.48 -1.57 17.83
N VAL A 78 12.10 -1.28 16.58
CA VAL A 78 11.44 -2.22 15.68
C VAL A 78 12.46 -2.84 14.71
N PRO A 79 12.69 -4.17 14.76
CA PRO A 79 13.54 -4.83 13.78
C PRO A 79 12.88 -4.81 12.40
N VAL A 80 13.59 -4.28 11.40
CA VAL A 80 13.11 -4.18 10.02
C VAL A 80 13.93 -5.07 9.09
N GLU A 81 13.26 -5.99 8.40
CA GLU A 81 13.81 -6.82 7.35
C GLU A 81 13.32 -6.32 5.98
N PHE A 82 14.25 -6.12 5.05
CA PHE A 82 13.94 -5.68 3.69
C PHE A 82 14.22 -6.78 2.67
N ALA A 83 13.19 -7.22 1.94
CA ALA A 83 13.34 -8.21 0.87
C ALA A 83 12.61 -7.77 -0.41
N VAL A 84 13.36 -7.53 -1.48
CA VAL A 84 12.79 -7.32 -2.80
C VAL A 84 12.52 -8.67 -3.45
N ARG A 85 11.26 -8.92 -3.82
CA ARG A 85 10.87 -10.13 -4.54
C ARG A 85 10.42 -9.72 -5.93
N ARG A 86 11.28 -9.95 -6.92
CA ARG A 86 10.92 -9.83 -8.34
C ARG A 86 10.03 -11.02 -8.72
N SER A 87 8.77 -10.96 -8.33
CA SER A 87 7.80 -11.98 -8.64
C SER A 87 6.93 -11.58 -9.81
N VAL A 88 6.54 -12.59 -10.60
CA VAL A 88 5.62 -12.42 -11.72
C VAL A 88 4.19 -12.19 -11.21
N ASP A 89 3.87 -12.67 -10.01
CA ASP A 89 2.54 -12.57 -9.39
C ASP A 89 2.63 -12.02 -7.95
N ALA A 90 2.17 -10.77 -7.78
CA ALA A 90 2.10 -10.08 -6.50
C ALA A 90 1.16 -10.78 -5.51
N VAL A 91 0.02 -11.31 -5.98
CA VAL A 91 -0.98 -11.96 -5.13
C VAL A 91 -0.41 -13.22 -4.51
N ILE A 92 0.21 -14.08 -5.32
CA ILE A 92 0.82 -15.33 -4.83
C ILE A 92 1.94 -15.02 -3.82
N THR A 93 2.78 -14.03 -4.14
CA THR A 93 3.94 -13.68 -3.30
C THR A 93 3.52 -13.12 -1.95
N LEU A 94 2.56 -12.19 -1.95
CA LEU A 94 2.07 -11.57 -0.72
C LEU A 94 1.19 -12.53 0.10
N ALA A 95 0.38 -13.38 -0.56
CA ALA A 95 -0.36 -14.44 0.13
C ALA A 95 0.61 -15.44 0.81
N ALA A 96 1.68 -15.85 0.13
CA ALA A 96 2.70 -16.70 0.75
C ALA A 96 3.41 -15.99 1.92
N ALA A 97 3.72 -14.70 1.80
CA ALA A 97 4.31 -13.93 2.89
C ALA A 97 3.36 -13.80 4.10
N SER A 98 2.05 -13.76 3.87
CA SER A 98 1.03 -13.66 4.91
C SER A 98 0.92 -14.90 5.81
N LEU A 99 1.38 -16.07 5.36
CA LEU A 99 1.32 -17.33 6.12
C LEU A 99 2.04 -17.26 7.48
N ARG A 100 3.05 -16.39 7.60
CA ARG A 100 3.84 -16.21 8.83
C ARG A 100 3.68 -14.82 9.42
N ALA A 101 2.72 -14.04 8.92
CA ALA A 101 2.47 -12.69 9.36
C ALA A 101 1.28 -12.65 10.33
N SER A 102 1.37 -11.84 11.38
CA SER A 102 0.21 -11.48 12.19
C SER A 102 -0.66 -10.42 11.50
N LEU A 103 -0.08 -9.66 10.57
CA LEU A 103 -0.74 -8.60 9.80
C LEU A 103 -0.06 -8.42 8.45
N LEU A 104 -0.84 -8.28 7.38
CA LEU A 104 -0.39 -7.87 6.06
C LEU A 104 -0.87 -6.44 5.76
N VAL A 105 0.06 -5.50 5.69
CA VAL A 105 -0.20 -4.11 5.29
C VAL A 105 0.07 -3.98 3.79
N VAL A 106 -0.87 -3.43 3.03
CA VAL A 106 -0.72 -3.26 1.58
C VAL A 106 -0.67 -1.78 1.25
N ALA A 107 0.49 -1.34 0.76
CA ALA A 107 0.71 -0.01 0.21
C ALA A 107 0.54 -0.08 -1.32
N ALA A 108 -0.57 0.46 -1.80
CA ALA A 108 -1.03 0.28 -3.17
C ALA A 108 -1.44 1.63 -3.76
N ALA A 109 -0.98 1.95 -4.98
CA ALA A 109 -1.48 3.11 -5.71
C ALA A 109 -2.94 2.88 -6.15
N PRO A 110 -3.80 3.90 -6.15
CA PRO A 110 -5.16 3.77 -6.65
C PRO A 110 -5.16 3.35 -8.13
N GLY A 111 -6.13 2.53 -8.52
CA GLY A 111 -6.31 2.10 -9.90
C GLY A 111 -7.01 0.73 -10.01
N PRO A 112 -7.65 0.43 -11.16
CA PRO A 112 -8.48 -0.76 -11.32
C PRO A 112 -7.67 -2.06 -11.19
N ARG A 113 -6.44 -2.08 -11.74
CA ARG A 113 -5.55 -3.25 -11.62
C ARG A 113 -5.12 -3.50 -10.19
N THR A 114 -4.78 -2.44 -9.45
CA THR A 114 -4.39 -2.53 -8.05
C THR A 114 -5.58 -2.98 -7.20
N ALA A 115 -6.77 -2.42 -7.42
CA ALA A 115 -7.99 -2.82 -6.75
C ALA A 115 -8.32 -4.31 -6.97
N ALA A 116 -8.18 -4.80 -8.21
CA ALA A 116 -8.36 -6.22 -8.52
C ALA A 116 -7.33 -7.11 -7.81
N THR A 117 -6.06 -6.66 -7.76
CA THR A 117 -4.97 -7.36 -7.07
C THR A 117 -5.22 -7.43 -5.57
N VAL A 118 -5.61 -6.31 -4.96
CA VAL A 118 -5.99 -6.20 -3.55
C VAL A 118 -7.19 -7.08 -3.24
N ALA A 119 -8.23 -7.06 -4.06
CA ALA A 119 -9.40 -7.91 -3.88
C ALA A 119 -9.03 -9.41 -3.98
N ALA A 120 -8.15 -9.78 -4.91
CA ALA A 120 -7.63 -11.14 -5.01
C ALA A 120 -6.79 -11.54 -3.79
N LEU A 121 -5.99 -10.61 -3.27
CA LEU A 121 -5.17 -10.81 -2.08
C LEU A 121 -6.02 -10.96 -0.82
N ALA A 122 -7.05 -10.13 -0.63
CA ALA A 122 -7.98 -10.24 0.49
C ALA A 122 -8.68 -11.61 0.54
N ARG A 123 -8.91 -12.25 -0.61
CA ARG A 123 -9.48 -13.61 -0.70
C ARG A 123 -8.48 -14.73 -0.42
N ARG A 124 -7.18 -14.46 -0.52
CA ARG A 124 -6.10 -15.48 -0.47
C ARG A 124 -5.14 -15.33 0.70
N ALA A 125 -5.13 -14.17 1.36
CA ALA A 125 -4.27 -13.92 2.49
C ALA A 125 -4.65 -14.83 3.67
N HIS A 126 -3.63 -15.24 4.41
CA HIS A 126 -3.75 -16.08 5.60
C HIS A 126 -3.70 -15.26 6.90
N SER A 127 -3.46 -13.96 6.79
CA SER A 127 -3.48 -13.00 7.89
C SER A 127 -4.42 -11.83 7.56
N PRO A 128 -4.90 -11.08 8.57
CA PRO A 128 -5.65 -9.86 8.35
C PRO A 128 -4.91 -8.92 7.37
N VAL A 129 -5.67 -8.36 6.44
CA VAL A 129 -5.13 -7.44 5.41
C VAL A 129 -5.58 -6.02 5.73
N GLN A 130 -4.63 -5.13 5.97
CA GLN A 130 -4.87 -3.69 6.12
C GLN A 130 -4.44 -2.98 4.85
N LEU A 131 -5.37 -2.25 4.24
CA LEU A 131 -5.08 -1.38 3.11
C LEU A 131 -4.71 0.01 3.62
N VAL A 132 -3.62 0.57 3.09
CA VAL A 132 -3.20 1.94 3.38
C VAL A 132 -3.24 2.71 2.07
N ASP A 133 -4.13 3.68 2.02
CA ASP A 133 -4.28 4.59 0.88
C ASP A 133 -3.37 5.81 1.06
N ALA A 134 -2.95 6.42 -0.04
CA ALA A 134 -2.11 7.60 -0.07
C ALA A 134 -2.81 8.80 0.59
N SER A 135 -4.14 8.83 0.51
CA SER A 135 -5.02 9.83 1.12
C SER A 135 -4.96 9.83 2.65
N SER A 136 -4.75 8.66 3.28
CA SER A 136 -4.61 8.55 4.75
C SER A 136 -3.28 9.13 5.29
N GLY A 137 -2.44 9.64 4.39
CA GLY A 137 -1.15 10.23 4.68
C GLY A 137 -1.21 11.63 5.26
N ASP A 138 -2.29 12.40 5.04
CA ASP A 138 -2.35 13.81 5.44
C ASP A 138 -2.76 13.95 6.93
N PRO A 139 -1.85 14.37 7.83
CA PRO A 139 -2.19 14.66 9.23
C PRO A 139 -3.14 15.86 9.38
N ARG A 140 -3.52 16.55 8.29
CA ARG A 140 -4.46 17.68 8.32
C ARG A 140 -5.93 17.28 8.33
N ASP A 141 -6.28 16.05 7.94
CA ASP A 141 -7.68 15.61 7.91
C ASP A 141 -8.25 15.29 9.31
N ASP A 142 -7.39 14.97 10.29
CA ASP A 142 -7.82 14.77 11.68
C ASP A 142 -8.13 16.11 12.39
N GLN A 143 -7.64 17.25 11.90
CA GLN A 143 -7.92 18.56 12.50
C GLN A 143 -9.31 19.11 12.10
N HIS A 144 -9.94 18.61 11.03
CA HIS A 144 -11.27 19.07 10.62
C HIS A 144 -12.44 18.26 11.19
N ARG A 145 -12.21 17.07 11.75
CA ARG A 145 -13.31 16.22 12.26
C ARG A 145 -13.72 16.50 13.70
N ALA A 146 -12.95 17.30 14.46
CA ALA A 146 -13.25 17.65 15.85
C ALA A 146 -13.97 19.00 16.04
N GLY A 147 -14.30 19.74 14.96
CA GLY A 147 -14.84 21.11 15.05
C GLY A 147 -16.29 21.30 14.59
N GLY A 148 -17.07 20.23 14.35
CA GLY A 148 -18.43 20.31 13.81
C GLY A 148 -19.53 20.32 14.86
N ALA A 149 -19.44 21.21 15.86
CA ALA A 149 -20.52 21.53 16.79
C ALA A 149 -20.72 23.05 16.83
N PHE A 150 -21.16 23.62 15.71
CA PHE A 150 -21.81 24.93 15.64
C PHE A 150 -22.97 24.72 14.66
N ASP A 151 -24.12 24.38 15.21
CA ASP A 151 -25.17 25.32 15.62
C ASP A 151 -26.02 25.72 14.41
N GLU A 152 -27.29 25.37 14.54
CA GLU A 152 -28.38 25.66 13.61
C GLU A 152 -28.41 27.15 13.27
N MET A 153 -28.46 27.49 11.98
CA MET A 153 -29.19 28.67 11.56
C MET A 153 -29.71 28.54 10.12
N PRO A 154 -31.04 28.61 9.90
CA PRO A 154 -31.64 28.58 8.58
C PRO A 154 -31.78 29.99 8.02
N ALA A 155 -31.34 30.19 6.78
CA ALA A 155 -31.80 31.25 5.87
C ALA A 155 -31.37 30.82 4.47
N ASP A 156 -32.27 30.29 3.65
CA ASP A 156 -33.07 31.07 2.70
C ASP A 156 -32.24 32.02 1.82
N ARG A 157 -32.31 31.74 0.50
CA ARG A 157 -31.84 32.44 -0.71
C ARG A 157 -31.29 31.37 -1.66
N GLY A 158 -31.99 30.94 -2.70
CA GLY A 158 -32.61 31.78 -3.72
C GLY A 158 -31.57 32.06 -4.81
N GLY A 159 -31.64 31.35 -5.94
CA GLY A 159 -30.77 31.62 -7.08
C GLY A 159 -30.54 30.44 -8.02
N LEU A 160 -31.59 30.03 -8.74
CA LEU A 160 -31.44 29.24 -9.97
C LEU A 160 -30.95 30.17 -11.09
N GLN A 161 -29.68 30.06 -11.49
CA GLN A 161 -29.17 30.49 -12.80
C GLN A 161 -28.29 29.33 -13.27
N GLY A 162 -28.73 28.53 -14.24
CA GLY A 162 -28.79 28.95 -15.64
C GLY A 162 -27.43 28.67 -16.28
N ILE A 163 -27.04 27.40 -16.37
CA ILE A 163 -25.83 26.99 -17.08
C ILE A 163 -26.28 26.52 -18.46
N ASP A 164 -25.99 27.34 -19.47
CA ASP A 164 -26.19 27.01 -20.88
C ASP A 164 -25.37 25.76 -21.29
N PRO A 165 -25.91 24.88 -22.13
CA PRO A 165 -25.16 23.76 -22.69
C PRO A 165 -24.11 24.25 -23.69
N VAL A 166 -22.85 23.88 -23.44
CA VAL A 166 -21.72 24.06 -24.36
C VAL A 166 -21.92 23.19 -25.62
N PRO A 167 -21.86 23.75 -26.84
CA PRO A 167 -21.91 22.96 -28.06
C PRO A 167 -20.63 22.13 -28.26
N PRO A 168 -20.72 20.91 -28.82
CA PRO A 168 -19.56 20.07 -29.08
C PRO A 168 -18.66 20.68 -30.16
N ALA A 169 -17.36 20.74 -29.87
CA ALA A 169 -16.33 21.12 -30.83
C ALA A 169 -16.32 20.15 -32.02
N ALA A 170 -16.26 20.73 -33.22
CA ALA A 170 -16.21 20.04 -34.50
C ALA A 170 -15.00 19.08 -34.59
N ALA A 171 -15.25 17.94 -35.22
CA ALA A 171 -14.25 16.93 -35.52
C ALA A 171 -13.31 17.41 -36.64
N ASP A 172 -12.02 17.55 -36.33
CA ASP A 172 -10.99 17.67 -37.35
C ASP A 172 -10.62 16.27 -37.88
N HIS A 173 -11.16 15.97 -39.07
CA HIS A 173 -10.68 14.90 -39.93
C HIS A 173 -9.32 15.29 -40.51
N HIS A 174 -8.22 14.84 -39.89
CA HIS A 174 -6.93 14.80 -40.60
C HIS A 174 -6.87 13.56 -41.48
N GLN A 175 -6.95 13.82 -42.77
CA GLN A 175 -6.76 12.89 -43.88
C GLN A 175 -5.39 12.20 -43.81
N LEU A 176 -5.41 10.92 -44.16
CA LEU A 176 -4.26 10.16 -44.64
C LEU A 176 -3.55 10.94 -45.76
N SER A 177 -2.22 10.98 -45.70
CA SER A 177 -1.40 11.12 -46.90
C SER A 177 -0.45 9.94 -46.96
N ASP A 178 -0.67 9.11 -47.99
CA ASP A 178 0.31 8.18 -48.54
C ASP A 178 1.59 8.93 -48.96
N ALA A 179 2.74 8.34 -48.64
CA ALA A 179 3.99 8.39 -49.41
C ALA A 179 4.92 7.26 -48.95
#